data_AF-A0A251XUA9-F1
#
_entry.id   AF-A0A251XUA9-F1
#
_cell.length_a   1.000
_cell.length_b   1.000
_cell.length_c   1.000
_cell.angle_alpha   90.00
_cell.angle_beta   90.00
_cell.angle_gamma   90.00
#
_symmetry.space_group_name_H-M   'P 1'
#
loop_
_entity.id
_entity.type
_entity.pdbx_description
1 polymer ?
#
loop_
_entity_poly.entity_id
_entity_poly.type
_entity_poly.pdbx_seq_one_letter_code
_entity_poly.pdbx_strand_id
1 'polypeptide(L)' 'MDAFYSDVRPALAAWREGRGLPADPMRAYSDSGHAERLAAARVGGTQSGWGA' A
#
# COMPACT_ATOMS: atom_id res chain seq x y z
N MET A 1 -22.41 -13.18 15.42
CA MET A 1 -22.06 -12.30 14.28
C MET A 1 -20.97 -11.29 14.65
N ASP A 2 -20.71 -11.05 15.94
CA ASP A 2 -19.80 -10.00 16.45
C ASP A 2 -18.35 -10.11 15.97
N ALA A 3 -17.84 -11.32 15.76
CA ALA A 3 -16.49 -11.54 15.25
C ALA A 3 -16.29 -10.95 13.83
N PHE A 4 -17.32 -11.01 12.98
CA PHE A 4 -17.23 -10.46 11.61
C PHE A 4 -17.19 -8.93 11.62
N TYR A 5 -17.91 -8.30 12.54
CA TYR A 5 -17.98 -6.84 12.66
C TYR A 5 -16.88 -6.23 13.52
N SER A 6 -16.02 -7.05 14.10
CA SER A 6 -14.92 -6.58 14.93
C SER A 6 -13.90 -5.83 14.09
N ASP A 7 -13.63 -4.58 14.45
CA ASP A 7 -12.57 -3.80 13.82
C ASP A 7 -11.19 -4.31 14.27
N VAL A 8 -10.55 -5.08 13.40
CA VAL A 8 -9.21 -5.64 13.65
C VAL A 8 -8.08 -4.72 13.20
N ARG A 9 -8.37 -3.54 12.63
CA ARG A 9 -7.32 -2.64 12.11
C ARG A 9 -6.30 -2.23 13.17
N PRO A 10 -6.67 -1.90 14.43
CA PRO A 10 -5.69 -1.59 15.47
C PRO A 10 -4.77 -2.77 15.80
N ALA A 11 -5.32 -3.99 15.85
CA ALA A 11 -4.54 -5.20 16.13
C ALA A 11 -3.52 -5.49 15.02
N LEU A 12 -3.91 -5.29 13.75
CA LEU A 12 -3.01 -5.44 12.61
C LEU A 12 -1.94 -4.35 12.57
N ALA A 13 -2.26 -3.12 12.98
CA ALA A 13 -1.28 -2.03 13.08
C ALA A 13 -0.16 -2.38 14.08
N ALA A 14 -0.55 -2.77 15.31
CA ALA A 14 0.41 -3.19 16.34
C ALA A 14 1.27 -4.40 15.92
N TRP A 15 0.66 -5.38 15.22
CA TRP A 15 1.39 -6.53 14.70
C TRP A 15 2.46 -6.13 13.67
N ARG A 16 2.18 -5.14 12.79
CA ARG A 16 3.16 -4.64 11.81
C ARG A 16 4.33 -3.95 12.51
N GLU A 17 4.04 -3.06 13.45
CA GLU A 17 5.07 -2.33 14.21
C GLU A 17 5.99 -3.28 14.97
N GLY A 18 5.44 -4.34 15.59
CA GLY A 18 6.23 -5.38 16.26
C GLY A 18 7.19 -6.15 15.33
N ARG A 19 7.04 -5.98 14.02
CA ARG A 19 7.90 -6.56 12.98
C ARG A 19 8.73 -5.52 12.22
N GLY A 20 8.73 -4.27 12.69
CA GLY A 20 9.42 -3.16 12.03
C GLY A 20 8.76 -2.71 10.74
N LEU A 21 7.49 -3.03 10.52
CA LEU A 21 6.71 -2.60 9.36
C LEU A 21 5.85 -1.38 9.72
N PRO A 22 5.52 -0.50 8.75
CA PRO A 22 4.63 0.63 9.01
C PRO A 22 3.24 0.20 9.47
N ALA A 23 2.72 0.84 10.52
CA ALA A 23 1.36 0.61 11.02
C ALA A 23 0.29 0.97 9.97
N ASP A 24 0.50 2.07 9.25
CA ASP A 24 -0.29 2.49 8.09
C ASP A 24 0.52 2.35 6.79
N PRO A 25 0.37 1.22 6.08
CA PRO A 25 1.16 0.94 4.89
C PRO A 25 0.81 1.86 3.71
N MET A 26 -0.44 2.32 3.61
CA MET A 26 -0.85 3.20 2.51
C MET A 26 -0.32 4.61 2.70
N ARG A 27 -0.31 5.11 3.93
CA ARG A 27 0.36 6.37 4.26
C ARG A 27 1.87 6.26 4.04
N ALA A 28 2.50 5.19 4.53
CA ALA A 28 3.93 4.97 4.30
C ALA A 28 4.29 4.91 2.80
N TYR A 29 3.43 4.29 1.98
CA TYR A 29 3.58 4.30 0.53
C TYR A 29 3.48 5.70 -0.06
N SER A 30 2.44 6.46 0.32
CA SER A 30 2.25 7.84 -0.13
C SER A 30 3.43 8.73 0.24
N ASP A 31 3.90 8.63 1.49
CA ASP A 31 5.01 9.43 2.01
C ASP A 31 6.36 9.02 1.37
N SER A 32 6.46 7.80 0.83
CA SER A 32 7.69 7.29 0.22
C SER A 32 8.04 7.93 -1.13
N GLY A 33 7.11 8.65 -1.77
CA GLY A 33 7.30 9.22 -3.11
C GLY A 33 7.46 8.17 -4.22
N HIS A 34 7.15 6.90 -3.94
CA HIS A 34 7.41 5.80 -4.87
C HIS A 34 6.52 5.88 -6.13
N ALA A 35 5.28 6.33 -5.96
CA ALA A 35 4.34 6.50 -7.07
C ALA A 35 4.88 7.50 -8.10
N GLU A 36 5.37 8.64 -7.63
CA GLU A 36 5.93 9.71 -8.45
C GLU A 36 7.18 9.24 -9.19
N ARG A 37 8.07 8.51 -8.52
CA ARG A 37 9.25 7.91 -9.17
C ARG A 37 8.88 6.93 -10.27
N LEU A 38 7.91 6.04 -10.01
CA LEU A 38 7.43 5.10 -11.02
C LEU A 38 6.77 5.80 -12.21
N ALA A 39 5.95 6.82 -11.95
CA ALA A 39 5.30 7.61 -12.99
C ALA A 39 6.33 8.28 -13.90
N ALA A 40 7.34 8.94 -13.32
CA ALA A 40 8.42 9.56 -14.07
C ALA A 40 9.25 8.54 -14.87
N ALA A 41 9.56 7.38 -14.29
CA ALA A 41 10.36 6.34 -14.94
C ALA A 41 9.63 5.63 -16.10
N ARG A 42 8.30 5.71 -16.16
CA ARG A 42 7.47 5.01 -17.16
C ARG A 42 6.92 5.95 -18.24
N VAL A 43 7.28 7.23 -18.24
CA VAL A 43 6.92 8.16 -19.31
C VAL A 43 7.43 7.62 -20.65
N GLY A 44 6.55 7.53 -21.65
CA GLY A 44 6.89 7.03 -22.98
C GLY A 44 6.91 5.51 -23.12
N GLY A 45 6.62 4.75 -22.04
CA GLY A 45 6.45 3.31 -22.13
C GLY A 45 5.12 2.92 -22.79
N THR A 46 5.14 1.89 -23.63
CA THR A 46 3.92 1.30 -24.19
C THR A 46 3.25 0.45 -23.12
N GLN A 47 2.02 0.80 -22.75
CA GLN A 47 1.22 -0.02 -21.84
C GLN A 47 0.95 -1.38 -22.48
N SER A 48 1.34 -2.48 -21.83
CA SER A 48 0.91 -3.80 -22.28
C SER A 48 -0.55 -4.03 -21.88
N GLY A 49 -1.39 -4.40 -22.84
CA GLY A 49 -2.81 -4.67 -22.62
C GLY A 49 -3.37 -5.65 -23.65
N TRP A 50 -4.49 -6.28 -23.33
CA TRP A 50 -5.28 -7.05 -24.30
C TRP A 50 -5.99 -6.05 -25.23
N GLY A 51 -5.26 -5.56 -26.23
CA GLY A 51 -5.70 -4.54 -27.19
C GLY A 51 -4.90 -3.22 -27.17
N ALA A 52 -3.69 -3.22 -26.60
CA ALA A 52 -2.74 -2.11 -26.72
C ALA A 52 -1.94 -2.19 -28.03
#